data_AF-A0AAX0I9F0-F1
#
_entry.id   AF-A0AAX0I9F0-F1
#
_cell.length_a   1.000
_cell.length_b   1.000
_cell.length_c   1.000
_cell.angle_alpha   90.00
_cell.angle_beta   90.00
_cell.angle_gamma   90.00
#
_symmetry.space_group_name_H-M   'P 1'
#
loop_
_entity.id
_entity.type
_entity.pdbx_description
1 polymer ?
#
loop_
_entity_poly.entity_id
_entity_poly.type
_entity_poly.pdbx_seq_one_letter_code
_entity_poly.pdbx_strand_id
1 'polypeptide(L)'
;MPEPKDGAPADAVKLSRRERIERDGGEIEMPPFDEGEYLIAYLYELGPTVAAGMGAGPVTFVEMTAWQAARGFELAPWEARLLRRLSVDYLAESHRATQRDCRPPWGGSVAVRVSHGRAAARALELFLA
;
A
#
# COMPACT_ATOMS: atom_id res chain seq x y z
N MET A 1 -40.73 -16.41 34.89
CA MET A 1 -39.33 -16.49 34.42
C MET A 1 -39.41 -16.46 32.90
N PRO A 2 -38.94 -15.41 32.20
CA PRO A 2 -38.97 -15.41 30.74
C PRO A 2 -37.79 -16.25 30.22
N GLU A 3 -38.07 -17.09 29.22
CA GLU A 3 -37.07 -17.94 28.57
C GLU A 3 -36.09 -17.13 27.71
N PRO A 4 -34.84 -17.62 27.54
CA PRO A 4 -33.82 -16.91 26.78
C PRO A 4 -34.13 -16.98 25.27
N LYS A 5 -33.96 -15.84 24.59
CA LYS A 5 -34.11 -15.73 23.14
C LYS A 5 -32.98 -16.48 22.44
N ASP A 6 -33.33 -17.56 21.75
CA ASP A 6 -32.48 -18.22 20.77
C ASP A 6 -32.14 -17.27 19.60
N GLY A 7 -30.88 -17.29 19.18
CA GLY A 7 -30.46 -16.83 17.86
C GLY A 7 -29.86 -15.43 17.78
N ALA A 8 -28.82 -15.14 18.54
CA ALA A 8 -27.82 -14.17 18.07
C ALA A 8 -26.93 -14.90 17.04
N PRO A 9 -26.91 -14.52 15.75
CA PRO A 9 -25.99 -15.14 14.81
C PRO A 9 -24.57 -14.83 15.28
N ALA A 10 -23.74 -15.87 15.37
CA ALA A 10 -22.34 -15.75 15.70
C ALA A 10 -21.71 -14.66 14.83
N ASP A 11 -21.07 -13.70 15.49
CA ASP A 11 -20.38 -12.57 14.88
C ASP A 11 -19.20 -13.11 14.04
N ALA A 12 -19.51 -13.56 12.82
CA ALA A 12 -18.54 -14.13 11.92
C ALA A 12 -17.56 -13.01 11.56
N VAL A 13 -16.33 -13.13 12.07
CA VAL A 13 -15.23 -12.17 11.84
C VAL A 13 -15.21 -11.78 10.36
N LYS A 14 -15.58 -10.53 10.06
CA LYS A 14 -15.58 -10.00 8.70
C LYS A 14 -14.14 -9.84 8.24
N LEU A 15 -13.61 -10.87 7.59
CA LEU A 15 -12.31 -10.82 6.93
C LEU A 15 -12.32 -9.74 5.84
N SER A 16 -11.28 -8.91 5.84
CA SER A 16 -10.96 -8.00 4.76
C SER A 16 -10.70 -8.76 3.46
N ARG A 17 -10.77 -8.05 2.31
CA ARG A 17 -10.49 -8.66 1.00
C ARG A 17 -9.10 -9.30 0.94
N ARG A 18 -8.09 -8.65 1.52
CA ARG A 18 -6.72 -9.17 1.61
C ARG A 18 -6.67 -10.47 2.42
N GLU A 19 -7.23 -10.46 3.63
CA GLU A 19 -7.21 -11.64 4.53
C GLU A 19 -7.92 -12.84 3.90
N ARG A 20 -8.98 -12.62 3.11
CA ARG A 20 -9.62 -13.71 2.36
C ARG A 20 -8.70 -14.28 1.28
N ILE A 21 -8.01 -13.43 0.51
CA ILE A 21 -7.07 -13.87 -0.53
C ILE A 21 -5.97 -14.72 0.12
N GLU A 22 -5.36 -14.23 1.21
CA GLU A 22 -4.30 -14.95 1.92
C GLU A 22 -4.81 -16.28 2.52
N ARG A 23 -5.99 -16.29 3.15
CA ARG A 23 -6.62 -17.50 3.69
C ARG A 23 -6.89 -18.55 2.60
N ASP A 24 -7.32 -18.09 1.43
CA ASP A 24 -7.63 -18.96 0.29
C ASP A 24 -6.35 -19.40 -0.46
N GLY A 25 -5.16 -19.04 0.05
CA GLY A 25 -3.86 -19.39 -0.53
C GLY A 25 -3.46 -18.57 -1.75
N GLY A 26 -4.18 -17.48 -2.03
CA GLY A 26 -3.86 -16.55 -3.09
C GLY A 26 -2.72 -15.60 -2.70
N GLU A 27 -1.92 -15.21 -3.68
CA GLU A 27 -0.84 -14.25 -3.52
C GLU A 27 -1.35 -12.82 -3.79
N ILE A 28 -0.87 -11.85 -3.01
CA ILE A 28 -1.15 -10.44 -3.27
C ILE A 28 -0.20 -9.98 -4.37
N GLU A 29 -0.73 -9.89 -5.59
CA GLU A 29 0.01 -9.37 -6.74
C GLU A 29 0.47 -7.93 -6.47
N MET A 30 1.78 -7.76 -6.39
CA MET A 30 2.45 -6.46 -6.26
C MET A 30 3.19 -6.16 -7.57
N PRO A 31 3.30 -4.88 -7.96
CA PRO A 31 4.20 -4.51 -9.03
C PRO A 31 5.63 -4.75 -8.50
N PRO A 32 6.47 -5.50 -9.20
CA PRO A 32 7.87 -5.54 -8.84
C PRO A 32 8.51 -4.20 -9.22
N PHE A 33 9.52 -3.86 -8.44
CA PHE A 33 10.30 -2.64 -8.56
C PHE A 33 11.76 -3.05 -8.68
N ASP A 34 12.46 -2.46 -9.63
CA ASP A 34 13.88 -2.77 -9.84
C ASP A 34 14.78 -1.94 -8.91
N GLU A 35 14.30 -0.77 -8.50
CA GLU A 35 15.01 0.24 -7.70
C GLU A 35 14.01 1.13 -6.94
N GLY A 36 14.50 1.90 -5.97
CA GLY A 36 13.70 2.93 -5.28
C GLY A 36 12.82 2.42 -4.14
N GLU A 37 12.99 1.17 -3.71
CA GLU A 37 12.28 0.55 -2.58
C GLU A 37 12.29 1.39 -1.30
N TYR A 38 13.43 2.04 -1.03
CA TYR A 38 13.61 2.88 0.14
C TYR A 38 12.59 4.05 0.18
N LEU A 39 12.10 4.53 -0.96
CA LEU A 39 11.08 5.58 -1.00
C LEU A 39 9.71 5.08 -0.55
N ILE A 40 9.40 3.81 -0.80
CA ILE A 40 8.20 3.16 -0.28
C ILE A 40 8.34 3.04 1.24
N ALA A 41 9.50 2.60 1.73
CA ALA A 41 9.77 2.53 3.16
C ALA A 41 9.65 3.91 3.82
N TYR A 42 10.21 4.96 3.20
CA TYR A 42 10.09 6.35 3.66
C TYR A 42 8.64 6.82 3.71
N LEU A 43 7.83 6.51 2.70
CA LEU A 43 6.41 6.86 2.69
C LEU A 43 5.65 6.22 3.86
N TYR A 44 5.93 4.95 4.16
CA TYR A 44 5.26 4.25 5.27
C TYR A 44 5.82 4.64 6.65
N GLU A 45 7.10 5.00 6.75
CA GLU A 45 7.69 5.56 7.97
C GLU A 45 7.11 6.93 8.31
N LEU A 46 7.00 7.81 7.32
CA LEU A 46 6.37 9.12 7.43
C LEU A 46 4.85 9.02 7.68
N GLY A 47 4.25 7.94 7.19
CA GLY A 47 2.81 7.75 7.08
C GLY A 47 2.31 8.21 5.70
N PRO A 48 1.60 7.36 4.94
CA PRO A 48 1.20 7.69 3.56
C PRO A 48 0.11 8.76 3.48
N THR A 49 -0.49 9.14 4.61
CA THR A 49 -1.56 10.14 4.75
C THR A 49 -1.41 10.87 6.07
N VAL A 50 -1.97 12.09 6.14
CA VAL A 50 -2.06 12.88 7.37
C VAL A 50 -3.51 13.21 7.70
N ALA A 51 -3.77 13.61 8.94
CA ALA A 51 -5.10 14.10 9.32
C ALA A 51 -5.42 15.41 8.59
N ALA A 52 -6.63 15.50 8.06
CA ALA A 52 -7.22 16.69 7.47
C ALA A 52 -8.59 16.95 8.12
N GLY A 53 -9.11 18.17 8.03
CA GLY A 53 -10.27 18.60 8.83
C GLY A 53 -11.49 17.66 8.83
N MET A 54 -11.78 16.99 7.72
CA MET A 54 -12.90 16.04 7.58
C MET A 54 -12.48 14.64 7.13
N GLY A 55 -11.21 14.26 7.31
CA GLY A 55 -10.72 12.95 6.86
C GLY A 55 -9.21 12.86 6.76
N ALA A 56 -8.72 12.08 5.80
CA ALA A 56 -7.30 11.98 5.50
C ALA A 56 -6.93 12.93 4.35
N GLY A 57 -5.76 13.53 4.47
CA GLY A 57 -5.10 14.32 3.43
C GLY A 57 -3.78 13.67 3.02
N PRO A 58 -3.25 14.03 1.85
CA PRO A 58 -1.94 13.58 1.44
C PRO A 58 -0.85 14.33 2.23
N VAL A 59 0.29 13.67 2.47
CA VAL A 59 1.49 14.18 3.15
C VAL A 59 1.97 15.48 2.54
N THR A 60 2.12 16.53 3.33
CA THR A 60 2.56 17.85 2.86
C THR A 60 4.07 18.02 2.96
N PHE A 61 4.62 19.04 2.29
CA PHE A 61 6.04 19.37 2.46
C PHE A 61 6.39 19.79 3.90
N VAL A 62 5.43 20.30 4.68
CA VAL A 62 5.67 20.65 6.09
C VAL A 62 5.98 19.40 6.92
N GLU A 63 5.21 18.33 6.71
CA GLU A 63 5.42 17.02 7.37
C GLU A 63 6.75 16.40 6.96
N MET A 64 7.09 16.48 5.66
CA MET A 64 8.38 16.01 5.16
C MET A 64 9.54 16.77 5.80
N THR A 65 9.46 18.10 5.89
CA THR A 65 10.49 18.92 6.54
C THR A 65 10.65 18.55 8.02
N ALA A 66 9.55 18.36 8.74
CA ALA A 66 9.59 17.96 10.14
C ALA A 66 10.23 16.57 10.32
N TRP A 67 9.87 15.62 9.45
CA TRP A 67 10.44 14.28 9.46
C TRP A 67 11.93 14.25 9.09
N GLN A 68 12.33 14.98 8.05
CA GLN A 68 13.74 15.17 7.67
C GLN A 68 14.57 15.74 8.84
N ALA A 69 14.04 16.76 9.53
CA ALA A 69 14.69 17.34 10.71
C ALA A 69 14.82 16.32 11.87
N ALA A 70 13.80 15.50 12.10
CA ALA A 70 13.83 14.45 13.13
C ALA A 70 14.81 13.31 12.80
N ARG A 71 14.98 12.98 11.52
CA ARG A 71 15.86 11.90 11.06
C ARG A 71 17.29 12.34 10.77
N GLY A 72 17.52 13.64 10.59
CA GLY A 72 18.84 14.22 10.36
C GLY A 72 19.37 14.00 8.94
N PHE A 73 18.50 14.02 7.93
CA PHE A 73 18.91 13.92 6.53
C PHE A 73 18.06 14.80 5.62
N GLU A 74 18.55 15.05 4.40
CA GLU A 74 17.86 15.84 3.39
C GLU A 74 17.42 14.99 2.20
N LEU A 75 16.14 15.11 1.80
CA LEU A 75 15.64 14.51 0.58
C LEU A 75 16.09 15.33 -0.63
N ALA A 76 16.41 14.65 -1.74
CA ALA A 76 16.56 15.30 -3.02
C ALA A 76 15.21 15.89 -3.49
N PRO A 77 15.21 17.01 -4.25
CA PRO A 77 13.96 17.67 -4.67
C PRO A 77 13.01 16.78 -5.48
N TRP A 78 13.51 15.75 -6.16
CA TRP A 78 12.67 14.79 -6.88
C TRP A 78 12.06 13.74 -5.95
N GLU A 79 12.76 13.34 -4.88
CA GLU A 79 12.26 12.38 -3.90
C GLU A 79 11.10 12.97 -3.11
N ALA A 80 11.23 14.20 -2.63
CA ALA A 80 10.14 14.89 -1.93
C ALA A 80 8.89 15.04 -2.83
N ARG A 81 9.08 15.39 -4.10
CA ARG A 81 7.97 15.44 -5.08
C ARG A 81 7.37 14.06 -5.34
N LEU A 82 8.18 13.01 -5.40
CA LEU A 82 7.71 11.65 -5.59
C LEU A 82 6.95 11.12 -4.38
N LEU A 83 7.44 11.32 -3.16
CA LEU A 83 6.73 10.98 -1.92
C LEU A 83 5.37 11.68 -1.84
N ARG A 84 5.32 12.97 -2.23
CA ARG A 84 4.06 13.73 -2.29
C ARG A 84 3.07 13.09 -3.26
N ARG A 85 3.56 12.70 -4.45
CA ARG A 85 2.73 12.03 -5.46
C ARG A 85 2.26 10.67 -4.99
N LEU A 86 3.14 9.85 -4.43
CA LEU A 86 2.80 8.53 -3.89
C LEU A 86 1.74 8.63 -2.80
N SER A 87 1.83 9.64 -1.92
CA SER A 87 0.81 9.90 -0.91
C SER A 87 -0.56 10.26 -1.52
N VAL A 88 -0.59 11.08 -2.57
CA VAL A 88 -1.83 11.41 -3.30
C VAL A 88 -2.43 10.16 -3.95
N ASP A 89 -1.59 9.38 -4.64
CA ASP A 89 -2.02 8.16 -5.33
C ASP A 89 -2.51 7.10 -4.34
N TYR A 90 -1.84 6.94 -3.20
CA TYR A 90 -2.26 6.08 -2.10
C TYR A 90 -3.61 6.52 -1.54
N LEU A 91 -3.80 7.80 -1.23
CA LEU A 91 -5.06 8.31 -0.68
C LEU A 91 -6.21 8.07 -1.67
N ALA A 92 -6.00 8.39 -2.95
CA ALA A 92 -7.00 8.16 -3.99
C ALA A 92 -7.36 6.68 -4.11
N GLU A 93 -6.37 5.78 -4.12
CA GLU A 93 -6.61 4.34 -4.19
C GLU A 93 -7.27 3.81 -2.91
N SER A 94 -6.88 4.30 -1.73
CA SER A 94 -7.49 3.90 -0.46
C SER A 94 -9.01 4.16 -0.45
N HIS A 95 -9.44 5.30 -1.00
CA HIS A 95 -10.85 5.61 -1.17
C HIS A 95 -11.52 4.73 -2.23
N ARG A 96 -10.93 4.57 -3.43
CA ARG A 96 -11.48 3.71 -4.49
C ARG A 96 -11.65 2.27 -4.00
N ALA A 97 -10.64 1.77 -3.29
CA ALA A 97 -10.61 0.42 -2.77
C ALA A 97 -11.78 0.15 -1.85
N THR A 98 -12.36 1.12 -1.12
CA THR A 98 -13.53 0.86 -0.26
C THR A 98 -14.75 0.34 -1.02
N GLN A 99 -14.85 0.60 -2.32
CA GLN A 99 -15.95 0.11 -3.14
C GLN A 99 -15.89 -1.42 -3.29
N ARG A 100 -17.04 -2.08 -3.12
CA ARG A 100 -17.15 -3.55 -3.18
C ARG A 100 -16.59 -4.14 -4.47
N ASP A 101 -16.84 -3.47 -5.59
CA ASP A 101 -16.50 -3.94 -6.93
C ASP A 101 -15.16 -3.36 -7.44
N CYS A 102 -14.41 -2.68 -6.58
CA CYS A 102 -13.07 -2.20 -6.91
C CYS A 102 -12.12 -3.40 -7.02
N ARG A 103 -11.62 -3.60 -8.24
CA ARG A 103 -10.64 -4.65 -8.56
C ARG A 103 -9.26 -4.27 -8.01
N PRO A 104 -8.44 -5.25 -7.61
CA PRO A 104 -7.07 -4.98 -7.20
C PRO A 104 -6.29 -4.33 -8.36
N PRO A 105 -5.48 -3.29 -8.10
CA PRO A 105 -4.84 -2.47 -9.14
C PRO A 105 -3.90 -3.27 -10.04
N TRP A 106 -3.32 -4.36 -9.53
CA TRP A 106 -2.32 -5.17 -10.24
C TRP A 106 -2.84 -6.51 -10.76
N GLY A 107 -4.03 -6.94 -10.31
CA GLY A 107 -4.61 -8.25 -10.61
C GLY A 107 -4.68 -8.56 -12.11
N GLY A 108 -3.79 -9.43 -12.59
CA GLY A 108 -3.72 -9.86 -13.98
C GLY A 108 -3.24 -8.78 -14.97
N SER A 109 -2.61 -7.71 -14.49
CA SER A 109 -2.15 -6.59 -15.32
C SER A 109 -0.93 -6.97 -16.18
N VAL A 110 -0.80 -6.31 -17.35
CA VAL A 110 0.40 -6.45 -18.21
C VAL A 110 1.66 -6.02 -17.45
N ALA A 111 1.54 -4.99 -16.61
CA ALA A 111 2.64 -4.47 -15.81
C ALA A 111 3.21 -5.55 -14.88
N VAL A 112 2.38 -6.31 -14.17
CA VAL A 112 2.82 -7.45 -13.35
C VAL A 112 3.54 -8.50 -14.20
N ARG A 113 2.99 -8.88 -15.36
CA ARG A 113 3.61 -9.90 -16.22
C ARG A 113 4.98 -9.50 -16.78
N VAL A 114 5.10 -8.29 -17.33
CA VAL A 114 6.35 -7.79 -17.94
C VAL A 114 7.48 -7.73 -16.92
N SER A 115 7.13 -7.37 -15.70
CA SER A 115 8.07 -7.01 -14.67
C SER A 115 8.55 -8.23 -13.86
N HIS A 116 7.71 -9.26 -13.68
CA HIS A 116 8.16 -10.60 -13.27
C HIS A 116 9.23 -11.15 -14.22
N GLY A 117 9.08 -10.92 -15.53
CA GLY A 117 10.08 -11.32 -16.52
C GLY A 117 11.42 -10.61 -16.34
N ARG A 118 11.42 -9.31 -16.02
CA ARG A 118 12.64 -8.52 -15.77
C ARG A 118 13.33 -8.90 -14.47
N ALA A 119 12.56 -9.06 -13.39
CA ALA A 119 13.09 -9.47 -12.09
C ALA A 119 13.74 -10.86 -12.17
N ALA A 120 13.11 -11.82 -12.87
CA ALA A 120 13.67 -13.14 -13.11
C ALA A 120 14.96 -13.09 -13.93
N ALA A 121 15.02 -12.26 -14.98
CA ALA A 121 16.23 -12.08 -15.78
C ALA A 121 17.39 -11.53 -14.94
N ARG A 122 17.14 -10.50 -14.11
CA ARG A 122 18.16 -9.93 -13.21
C ARG A 122 18.62 -10.92 -12.15
N ALA A 123 17.70 -11.71 -11.57
CA ALA A 123 18.06 -12.74 -10.58
C ALA A 123 18.97 -13.81 -11.20
N LEU A 124 18.71 -14.21 -12.45
CA LEU A 124 19.58 -15.12 -13.20
C LEU A 124 20.95 -14.49 -13.48
N GLU A 125 21.00 -13.22 -13.89
CA GLU A 125 22.27 -12.50 -14.10
C GLU A 125 23.10 -12.42 -12.81
N LEU A 126 22.47 -12.10 -11.67
CA LEU A 126 23.14 -12.05 -10.36
C LEU A 126 23.59 -13.43 -9.87
N PHE A 127 22.86 -14.50 -10.20
CA PHE A 127 23.23 -15.86 -9.85
C PHE A 127 24.38 -16.41 -10.70
N LEU A 128 24.49 -15.95 -11.96
CA LEU A 128 25.52 -16.39 -12.91
C LEU A 128 26.79 -15.53 -12.89
N ALA A 129 26.79 -14.41 -12.16
CA ALA A 129 27.94 -13.53 -11.94
C ALA A 129 28.79 -13.98 -10.74
#